data_AF-A0A3D0GYS6-F1
#
_entry.id   AF-A0A3D0GYS6-F1
#
_cell.length_a   1.000
_cell.length_b   1.000
_cell.length_c   1.000
_cell.angle_alpha   90.00
_cell.angle_beta   90.00
_cell.angle_gamma   90.00
#
_symmetry.space_group_name_H-M   'P 1'
#
loop_
_entity.id
_entity.type
_entity.pdbx_description
1 polymer ?
#
loop_
_entity_poly.entity_id
_entity_poly.type
_entity_poly.pdbx_seq_one_letter_code
_entity_poly.pdbx_strand_id
1 'polypeptide(L)'
;NQFFYFYCGEGVYVYQIFSVYITDATDKETYKFTYDTDKEYADYIEYVAGKSRYPTGVSVDASDEIMTLSTCYDDKTARIIVHAKRLK
;
A
#
# COMPACT_ATOMS: atom_id res chain seq x y z
N ASN A 1 15.48 -2.99 -1.29
CA ASN A 1 14.81 -3.69 -0.17
C ASN A 1 13.35 -3.89 -0.53
N GLN A 2 12.88 -5.14 -0.62
CA GLN A 2 11.48 -5.48 -0.95
C GLN A 2 10.61 -5.74 0.28
N PHE A 3 11.21 -5.82 1.47
CA PHE A 3 10.51 -6.18 2.71
C PHE A 3 10.76 -5.13 3.79
N PHE A 4 9.80 -5.00 4.70
CA PHE A 4 9.98 -4.32 5.98
C PHE A 4 9.32 -5.13 7.11
N TYR A 5 9.74 -4.82 8.34
CA TYR A 5 9.28 -5.48 9.55
C TYR A 5 8.48 -4.48 10.38
N PHE A 6 7.28 -4.85 10.78
CA PHE A 6 6.43 -4.08 11.66
C PHE A 6 6.41 -4.74 13.05
N TYR A 7 6.99 -4.05 14.02
CA TYR A 7 7.04 -4.49 15.41
C TYR A 7 5.87 -3.85 16.15
N CYS A 8 4.94 -4.66 16.62
CA CYS A 8 3.82 -4.23 17.47
C CYS A 8 3.78 -5.16 18.70
N GLY A 9 3.17 -4.74 19.82
CA GLY A 9 3.24 -5.46 21.10
C GLY A 9 2.89 -6.96 21.07
N GLU A 10 2.23 -7.43 20.02
CA GLU A 10 1.84 -8.82 19.79
C GLU A 10 2.86 -9.65 18.98
N GLY A 11 3.86 -9.03 18.35
CA GLY A 11 4.86 -9.74 17.56
C GLY A 11 5.54 -8.91 16.47
N VAL A 12 6.26 -9.61 15.60
CA VAL A 12 6.93 -9.05 14.43
C VAL A 12 6.22 -9.54 13.18
N TYR A 13 5.73 -8.60 12.37
CA TYR A 13 5.05 -8.89 11.11
C TYR A 13 5.95 -8.51 9.95
N VAL A 14 6.00 -9.36 8.93
CA VAL A 14 6.79 -9.11 7.72
C VAL A 14 5.87 -8.67 6.61
N TYR A 15 6.21 -7.57 5.95
CA TYR A 15 5.47 -7.04 4.82
C TYR A 15 6.34 -7.01 3.57
N GLN A 16 5.78 -7.40 2.44
CA GLN A 16 6.42 -7.36 1.12
C GLN A 16 5.82 -6.26 0.26
N ILE A 17 6.67 -5.33 -0.19
CA ILE A 17 6.30 -4.15 -0.98
C ILE A 17 5.85 -4.59 -2.38
N PHE A 18 4.65 -4.16 -2.78
CA PHE A 18 4.12 -4.42 -4.11
C PHE A 18 3.90 -3.15 -4.94
N SER A 19 3.75 -1.98 -4.31
CA SER A 19 3.56 -0.71 -5.02
C SER A 19 4.29 0.45 -4.35
N VAL A 20 4.91 1.31 -5.15
CA VAL A 20 5.51 2.58 -4.70
C VAL A 20 5.21 3.68 -5.72
N TYR A 21 4.62 4.79 -5.27
CA TYR A 21 4.30 5.93 -6.13
C TYR A 21 4.30 7.26 -5.40
N ILE A 22 4.17 8.35 -6.16
CA ILE A 22 3.96 9.69 -5.62
C ILE A 22 2.56 10.14 -5.99
N THR A 23 1.87 10.73 -5.03
CA THR A 23 0.55 11.33 -5.25
C THR A 23 0.41 12.67 -4.52
N ASP A 24 -0.67 13.39 -4.81
CA ASP A 24 -1.04 14.59 -4.08
C ASP A 24 -1.54 14.23 -2.67
N ALA A 25 -1.22 15.07 -1.68
CA ALA A 25 -1.63 14.87 -0.29
C ALA A 25 -3.16 14.86 -0.09
N THR A 26 -3.93 15.32 -1.07
CA THR A 26 -5.40 15.36 -1.08
C THR A 26 -6.05 14.26 -1.93
N ASP A 27 -5.27 13.33 -2.49
CA ASP A 27 -5.77 12.22 -3.31
C ASP A 27 -6.63 11.24 -2.49
N LYS A 28 -7.95 11.42 -2.58
CA LYS A 28 -8.93 10.62 -1.83
C LYS A 28 -8.89 9.14 -2.16
N GLU A 29 -8.58 8.78 -3.41
CA GLU A 29 -8.57 7.38 -3.84
C GLU A 29 -7.41 6.63 -3.19
N THR A 30 -6.22 7.25 -3.12
CA THR A 30 -5.07 6.67 -2.41
C THR A 30 -5.37 6.41 -0.93
N TYR A 31 -6.12 7.29 -0.29
CA TYR A 31 -6.44 7.26 1.15
C TYR A 31 -7.82 6.63 1.46
N LYS A 32 -8.41 5.88 0.52
CA LYS A 32 -9.56 5.01 0.82
C LYS A 32 -9.06 3.86 1.69
N PHE A 33 -9.59 3.71 2.91
CA PHE A 33 -9.21 2.66 3.86
C PHE A 33 -10.38 1.78 4.30
N THR A 34 -11.58 2.06 3.78
CA THR A 34 -12.81 1.35 4.11
C THR A 34 -13.49 0.91 2.82
N TYR A 35 -13.98 -0.32 2.81
CA TYR A 35 -14.57 -0.97 1.64
C TYR A 35 -15.82 -1.74 2.09
N ASP A 36 -16.91 -1.59 1.35
CA ASP A 36 -18.17 -2.25 1.70
C ASP A 36 -18.23 -3.70 1.19
N THR A 37 -17.38 -4.05 0.22
CA THR A 37 -17.34 -5.39 -0.40
C THR A 37 -15.91 -5.80 -0.76
N ASP A 38 -15.67 -7.11 -0.85
CA ASP A 38 -14.41 -7.67 -1.35
C ASP A 38 -14.08 -7.19 -2.76
N LYS A 39 -15.11 -6.96 -3.59
CA LYS A 39 -14.93 -6.40 -4.93
C LYS A 39 -14.36 -4.99 -4.87
N GLU A 40 -14.88 -4.12 -3.99
CA GLU A 40 -14.33 -2.77 -3.85
C GLU A 40 -12.89 -2.78 -3.35
N TYR A 41 -12.54 -3.73 -2.47
CA TYR A 41 -11.18 -3.89 -2.00
C TYR A 41 -10.25 -4.42 -3.11
N ALA A 42 -10.71 -5.38 -3.91
CA ALA A 42 -9.98 -5.87 -5.09
C ALA A 42 -9.73 -4.75 -6.11
N ASP A 43 -10.77 -3.96 -6.42
CA ASP A 43 -10.67 -2.81 -7.33
C ASP A 43 -9.65 -1.76 -6.79
N TYR A 44 -9.61 -1.56 -5.47
CA TYR A 44 -8.59 -0.71 -4.84
C TYR A 44 -7.17 -1.28 -4.96
N ILE A 45 -6.99 -2.58 -4.71
CA ILE A 45 -5.69 -3.26 -4.87
C ILE A 45 -5.17 -3.09 -6.30
N GLU A 46 -6.03 -3.33 -7.30
CA GLU A 46 -5.70 -3.13 -8.71
C GLU A 46 -5.30 -1.67 -9.00
N TYR A 47 -6.08 -0.71 -8.48
CA TYR A 47 -5.79 0.72 -8.61
C TYR A 47 -4.41 1.08 -8.05
N VAL A 48 -4.11 0.70 -6.80
CA VAL A 48 -2.83 1.08 -6.17
C VAL A 48 -1.64 0.30 -6.74
N ALA A 49 -1.84 -0.95 -7.17
CA ALA A 49 -0.83 -1.72 -7.88
C ALA A 49 -0.50 -1.08 -9.24
N GLY A 50 -1.51 -0.63 -9.98
CA GLY A 50 -1.37 0.05 -11.26
C GLY A 50 -0.62 1.40 -11.18
N LYS A 51 -0.61 2.05 -10.02
CA LYS A 51 0.16 3.29 -9.79
C LYS A 51 1.65 3.07 -9.57
N SER A 52 2.08 1.83 -9.32
CA SER A 52 3.47 1.54 -8.96
C SER A 52 4.45 2.02 -10.04
N ARG A 53 5.50 2.71 -9.62
CA ARG A 53 6.63 3.10 -10.48
C ARG A 53 7.58 1.95 -10.79
N TYR A 54 7.45 0.84 -10.07
CA TYR A 54 8.37 -0.30 -10.19
C TYR A 54 7.59 -1.60 -10.46
N PRO A 55 8.06 -2.43 -11.40
CA PRO A 55 7.54 -3.78 -11.58
C PRO A 55 8.06 -4.68 -10.46
N THR A 56 7.30 -4.80 -9.37
CA THR A 56 7.71 -5.55 -8.17
C THR A 56 7.58 -7.06 -8.34
N GLY A 57 6.71 -7.53 -9.23
CA GLY A 57 6.42 -8.95 -9.44
C GLY A 57 5.62 -9.60 -8.30
N VAL A 58 5.12 -8.80 -7.36
CA VAL A 58 4.37 -9.28 -6.19
C VAL A 58 2.89 -9.33 -6.53
N SER A 59 2.28 -10.52 -6.44
CA SER A 59 0.84 -10.70 -6.57
C SER A 59 0.14 -10.38 -5.24
N VAL A 60 -0.97 -9.65 -5.32
CA VAL A 60 -1.84 -9.28 -4.19
C VAL A 60 -3.29 -9.51 -4.60
N ASP A 61 -4.11 -10.02 -3.70
CA ASP A 61 -5.56 -10.16 -3.90
C ASP A 61 -6.35 -9.74 -2.66
N ALA A 62 -7.68 -9.77 -2.74
CA ALA A 62 -8.58 -9.31 -1.67
C ALA A 62 -8.51 -10.16 -0.39
N SER A 63 -7.84 -11.32 -0.39
CA SER A 63 -7.60 -12.12 0.81
C SER A 63 -6.33 -11.71 1.57
N ASP A 64 -5.48 -10.88 0.97
CA ASP A 64 -4.27 -10.34 1.59
C ASP A 64 -4.59 -9.11 2.46
N GLU A 65 -3.96 -9.06 3.64
CA GLU A 65 -3.90 -7.82 4.43
C GLU A 65 -2.77 -6.94 3.88
N ILE A 66 -3.07 -5.67 3.60
CA ILE A 66 -2.08 -4.70 3.11
C ILE A 66 -1.84 -3.56 4.11
N MET A 67 -0.67 -2.95 4.01
CA MET A 67 -0.27 -1.78 4.77
C MET A 67 0.18 -0.66 3.82
N THR A 68 -0.32 0.55 4.08
CA THR A 68 0.06 1.77 3.37
C THR A 68 0.96 2.63 4.27
N LEU A 69 2.19 2.90 3.81
CA LEU A 69 3.07 3.89 4.41
C LEU A 69 3.03 5.16 3.56
N SER A 70 2.86 6.32 4.20
CA SER A 70 2.73 7.61 3.53
C SER A 70 3.68 8.63 4.15
N THR A 71 4.51 9.26 3.32
CA THR A 71 5.52 10.25 3.75
C THR A 71 5.48 11.50 2.88
N CYS A 72 5.85 12.67 3.41
CA CYS A 72 5.95 13.91 2.63
C CYS A 72 7.11 13.85 1.63
N TYR A 73 6.89 14.30 0.39
CA TYR A 73 7.92 14.30 -0.67
C TYR A 73 8.39 15.70 -1.08
N ASP A 74 7.51 16.71 -1.07
CA ASP A 74 7.81 18.09 -1.49
C ASP A 74 6.74 19.05 -0.93
N ASP A 75 7.18 20.16 -0.31
CA ASP A 75 6.37 21.25 0.30
C ASP A 75 5.02 20.84 0.92
N LYS A 76 4.97 19.62 1.47
CA LYS A 76 3.78 18.92 1.99
C LYS A 76 2.63 18.69 0.99
N THR A 77 2.73 19.13 -0.26
CA THR A 77 1.72 18.91 -1.31
C THR A 77 1.82 17.52 -1.91
N ALA A 78 3.02 16.95 -1.97
CA ALA A 78 3.24 15.60 -2.49
C ALA A 78 3.50 14.57 -1.38
N ARG A 79 3.16 13.31 -1.66
CA ARG A 79 3.34 12.16 -0.78
C ARG A 79 4.01 11.02 -1.52
N ILE A 80 5.05 10.42 -0.95
CA ILE A 80 5.47 9.07 -1.33
C ILE A 80 4.55 8.09 -0.61
N ILE A 81 4.00 7.16 -1.38
CA ILE A 81 3.17 6.07 -0.91
C ILE A 81 3.90 4.76 -1.17
N VAL A 82 3.92 3.89 -0.16
CA VAL A 82 4.40 2.51 -0.26
C VAL A 82 3.28 1.60 0.21
N HIS A 83 2.85 0.69 -0.65
CA HIS A 83 1.94 -0.40 -0.27
C HIS A 83 2.68 -1.72 -0.20
N ALA A 84 2.37 -2.49 0.84
CA ALA A 84 2.96 -3.79 1.06
C ALA A 84 1.92 -4.78 1.59
N LYS A 85 2.03 -6.05 1.19
CA LYS A 85 1.17 -7.12 1.69
C LYS A 85 1.83 -7.81 2.88
N ARG A 86 1.02 -8.23 3.86
CA ARG A 86 1.49 -9.00 5.01
C ARG A 86 1.82 -10.44 4.57
N LEU A 87 2.98 -10.94 4.99
CA LEU A 87 3.32 -12.35 4.84
C LEU A 87 2.73 -13.14 6.01
N LYS A 88 2.25 -14.35 5.71
CA LYS A 88 1.74 -15.30 6.72
C LYS A 88 2.87 -15.89 7.55
#